data_AF-A0A9P8XQI1-F1
#
_entry.id   AF-A0A9P8XQI1-F1
#
_cell.length_a   1.000
_cell.length_b   1.000
_cell.length_c   1.000
_cell.angle_alpha   90.00
_cell.angle_beta   90.00
_cell.angle_gamma   90.00
#
_symmetry.space_group_name_H-M   'P 1'
#
loop_
_entity.id
_entity.type
_entity.pdbx_description
1 polymer ?
#
loop_
_entity_poly.entity_id
_entity_poly.type
_entity_poly.pdbx_seq_one_letter_code
_entity_poly.pdbx_strand_id
1 'polypeptide(L)'
;DFLIIEHNDFIGGRVHHTTFGSRPDGTPYTVELGANWIEGVGTSEGPRNPILVSAEKFGLQSTFSDYDAILTYDHSGPRDY
;
A
#
# COMPACT_ATOMS: atom_id res chain seq x y z
N ASP A 1 -14.85 -4.97 -28.96
CA ASP A 1 -13.38 -4.96 -29.01
C ASP A 1 -12.83 -3.70 -28.35
N PHE A 2 -11.73 -3.82 -27.61
CA PHE A 2 -11.05 -2.69 -26.99
C PHE A 2 -9.53 -2.75 -27.23
N LEU A 3 -8.92 -1.57 -27.40
CA LEU A 3 -7.48 -1.35 -27.45
C LEU A 3 -7.11 -0.42 -26.30
N ILE A 4 -6.11 -0.79 -25.51
CA ILE A 4 -5.54 0.05 -24.46
C ILE A 4 -4.18 0.54 -24.94
N ILE A 5 -3.97 1.85 -24.88
CA ILE A 5 -2.69 2.49 -25.24
C ILE A 5 -2.10 3.07 -23.95
N GLU A 6 -0.94 2.57 -23.56
CA GLU A 6 -0.18 3.00 -22.39
C GLU A 6 1.16 3.58 -22.87
N HIS A 7 1.58 4.69 -22.26
CA HIS A 7 2.83 5.33 -22.59
C HIS A 7 4.02 4.65 -21.93
N ASN A 8 3.83 4.17 -20.69
CA ASN A 8 4.87 3.51 -19.93
C ASN A 8 5.14 2.09 -20.47
N ASP A 9 6.30 1.55 -20.12
CA ASP A 9 6.66 0.15 -20.36
C ASP A 9 6.04 -0.80 -19.31
N PHE A 10 5.18 -0.27 -18.43
CA PHE A 10 4.43 -1.01 -17.41
C PHE A 10 2.97 -0.54 -17.34
N ILE A 11 2.11 -1.38 -16.77
CA ILE A 11 0.71 -1.07 -16.48
C ILE A 11 0.52 -0.62 -15.02
N GLY A 12 -0.61 0.01 -14.73
CA GLY A 12 -1.01 0.39 -13.36
C GLY A 12 -0.84 1.88 -13.05
N GLY A 13 -0.15 2.63 -13.92
CA GLY A 13 0.01 4.09 -13.79
C GLY A 13 0.62 4.48 -12.45
N ARG A 14 -0.18 5.09 -11.56
CA ARG A 14 0.26 5.52 -10.21
C ARG A 14 0.23 4.39 -9.17
N VAL A 15 -0.19 3.18 -9.53
CA VAL A 15 0.05 1.98 -8.71
C VAL A 15 1.39 1.41 -9.16
N HIS A 16 2.46 1.89 -8.55
CA HIS A 16 3.82 1.63 -8.99
C HIS A 16 4.70 1.22 -7.82
N HIS A 17 5.60 0.26 -8.05
CA HIS A 17 6.53 -0.24 -7.06
C HIS A 17 7.93 -0.39 -7.67
N THR A 18 8.92 -0.49 -6.81
CA THR A 18 10.30 -0.76 -7.19
C THR A 18 10.96 -1.71 -6.19
N THR A 19 12.14 -2.21 -6.55
CA THR A 19 13.00 -2.96 -5.64
C THR A 19 13.97 -2.02 -4.93
N PHE A 20 14.18 -2.20 -3.62
CA PHE A 20 15.10 -1.39 -2.83
C PHE A 20 15.91 -2.24 -1.84
N GLY A 21 17.19 -1.90 -1.67
CA GLY A 21 18.08 -2.55 -0.70
C GLY A 21 18.24 -4.07 -0.90
N SER A 22 18.75 -4.74 0.14
CA SER A 22 18.88 -6.20 0.19
C SER A 22 18.45 -6.70 1.56
N ARG A 23 17.64 -7.76 1.57
CA ARG A 23 17.28 -8.55 2.75
C ARG A 23 18.48 -9.40 3.18
N PRO A 24 18.44 -9.99 4.39
CA PRO A 24 19.48 -10.90 4.87
C PRO A 24 19.74 -12.12 3.97
N ASP A 25 18.72 -12.56 3.22
CA ASP A 25 18.81 -13.68 2.27
C ASP A 25 19.33 -13.27 0.88
N GLY A 26 19.67 -11.99 0.68
CA GLY A 26 20.18 -11.46 -0.60
C GLY A 26 19.10 -11.01 -1.59
N THR A 27 17.81 -11.19 -1.29
CA THR A 27 16.71 -10.71 -2.14
C THR A 27 16.33 -9.25 -1.82
N PRO A 28 15.83 -8.45 -2.77
CA PRO A 28 15.50 -7.05 -2.48
C PRO A 28 14.19 -6.90 -1.68
N TYR A 29 13.99 -5.74 -1.08
CA TYR A 29 12.67 -5.32 -0.61
C TYR A 29 11.84 -4.78 -1.77
N THR A 30 10.51 -4.91 -1.67
CA THR A 30 9.57 -4.22 -2.56
C THR A 30 9.09 -2.95 -1.86
N VAL A 31 9.15 -1.81 -2.55
CA VAL A 31 8.66 -0.52 -2.06
C VAL A 31 7.63 0.02 -3.04
N GLU A 32 6.47 0.39 -2.53
CA GLU A 32 5.39 1.00 -3.31
C GLU A 32 5.61 2.52 -3.37
N LEU A 33 5.89 3.02 -4.57
CA LEU A 33 6.16 4.43 -4.86
C LEU A 33 4.88 5.26 -5.03
N GLY A 34 3.75 4.58 -5.22
CA GLY A 34 2.44 5.18 -5.40
C GLY A 34 1.43 4.70 -4.38
N ALA A 35 0.28 4.19 -4.84
CA ALA A 35 -0.75 3.68 -3.93
C ALA A 35 -0.23 2.46 -3.15
N ASN A 36 -0.25 2.56 -1.81
CA ASN A 36 0.16 1.51 -0.86
C ASN A 36 -0.88 1.27 0.25
N TRP A 37 -2.00 2.00 0.21
CA TRP A 37 -2.97 2.04 1.30
C TRP A 37 -4.38 1.81 0.75
N ILE A 38 -5.12 0.91 1.40
CA ILE A 38 -6.55 0.68 1.14
C ILE A 38 -7.34 1.40 2.23
N GLU A 39 -7.91 2.55 1.89
CA GLU A 39 -8.66 3.36 2.86
C GLU A 39 -10.11 2.91 2.96
N GLY A 40 -10.63 2.87 4.19
CA GLY A 40 -12.02 2.53 4.47
C GLY A 40 -12.36 1.10 4.03
N VAL A 41 -12.04 0.11 4.85
CA VAL A 41 -12.25 -1.33 4.57
C VAL A 41 -13.73 -1.79 4.67
N GLY A 42 -14.61 -0.91 5.13
CA GLY A 42 -16.03 -1.18 5.38
C GLY A 42 -16.32 -1.53 6.85
N THR A 43 -17.61 -1.56 7.20
CA THR A 43 -18.12 -2.03 8.51
C THR A 43 -18.90 -3.32 8.32
N SER A 44 -19.27 -4.02 9.40
CA SER A 44 -20.06 -5.27 9.31
C SER A 44 -21.39 -5.10 8.58
N GLU A 45 -22.01 -3.92 8.69
CA GLU A 45 -23.31 -3.58 8.10
C GLU A 45 -23.20 -2.77 6.80
N GLY A 46 -21.98 -2.46 6.35
CA GLY A 46 -21.71 -1.55 5.24
C GLY A 46 -21.17 -2.25 3.99
N PRO A 47 -21.20 -1.58 2.83
CA PRO A 47 -20.57 -2.10 1.63
C PRO A 47 -19.06 -2.26 1.86
N ARG A 48 -18.54 -3.46 1.56
CA ARG A 48 -17.10 -3.74 1.61
C ARG A 48 -16.39 -2.99 0.48
N ASN A 49 -15.20 -2.46 0.77
CA ASN A 49 -14.38 -1.80 -0.24
C ASN A 49 -14.01 -2.80 -1.35
N PRO A 50 -14.35 -2.54 -2.63
CA PRO A 50 -14.02 -3.42 -3.74
C PRO A 50 -12.50 -3.64 -3.93
N ILE A 51 -11.68 -2.68 -3.51
CA ILE A 51 -10.22 -2.81 -3.53
C ILE A 51 -9.75 -3.83 -2.50
N LEU A 52 -10.33 -3.83 -1.29
CA LEU A 52 -10.06 -4.86 -0.29
C LEU A 52 -10.47 -6.26 -0.79
N VAL A 53 -11.66 -6.37 -1.38
CA VAL A 53 -12.14 -7.65 -1.95
C VAL A 53 -11.19 -8.14 -3.04
N SER A 54 -10.67 -7.23 -3.87
CA SER A 54 -9.70 -7.56 -4.91
C SER A 54 -8.35 -7.98 -4.31
N ALA A 55 -7.87 -7.27 -3.29
CA ALA A 55 -6.64 -7.60 -2.58
C ALA A 55 -6.70 -9.02 -1.97
N GLU A 56 -7.80 -9.35 -1.30
CA GLU A 56 -8.05 -10.71 -0.77
C GLU A 56 -8.09 -11.76 -1.87
N LYS A 57 -8.81 -11.49 -2.96
CA LYS A 57 -8.93 -12.39 -4.11
C LYS A 57 -7.57 -12.73 -4.73
N PHE A 58 -6.65 -11.78 -4.77
CA PHE A 58 -5.30 -11.96 -5.32
C PHE A 58 -4.24 -12.30 -4.26
N GLY A 59 -4.65 -12.50 -3.00
CA GLY A 59 -3.75 -12.89 -1.92
C GLY A 59 -2.70 -11.85 -1.55
N LEU A 60 -3.03 -10.55 -1.70
CA LEU A 60 -2.11 -9.47 -1.31
C LEU A 60 -1.85 -9.51 0.20
N GLN A 61 -0.58 -9.49 0.58
CA GLN A 61 -0.18 -9.36 1.96
C GLN A 61 -0.39 -7.91 2.41
N SER A 62 -1.21 -7.70 3.43
CA SER A 62 -1.55 -6.39 3.99
C SER A 62 -1.48 -6.44 5.52
N THR A 63 -1.27 -5.29 6.14
CA THR A 63 -1.35 -5.12 7.59
C THR A 63 -2.38 -4.05 7.92
N PHE A 64 -3.09 -4.20 9.03
CA PHE A 64 -3.91 -3.10 9.55
C PHE A 64 -3.01 -2.05 10.18
N SER A 65 -3.34 -0.79 9.95
CA SER A 65 -2.67 0.35 10.56
C SER A 65 -3.02 0.41 12.04
N ASP A 66 -2.00 0.47 12.88
CA ASP A 66 -2.14 0.63 14.32
C ASP A 66 -2.19 2.13 14.65
N TYR A 67 -3.40 2.63 14.88
CA TYR A 67 -3.64 4.02 15.24
C TYR A 67 -3.47 4.29 16.75
N ASP A 68 -3.35 3.25 17.57
CA ASP A 68 -3.11 3.38 19.01
C ASP A 68 -1.61 3.56 19.31
N ALA A 69 -0.72 3.24 18.36
CA ALA A 69 0.73 3.31 18.49
C ALA A 69 1.36 4.48 17.71
N ILE A 70 0.66 5.63 17.61
CA ILE A 70 1.21 6.82 16.95
C ILE A 70 2.20 7.53 17.88
N LEU A 71 3.43 7.67 17.42
CA LEU A 71 4.45 8.49 18.07
C LEU A 71 4.65 9.77 17.27
N THR A 72 4.61 10.89 17.97
CA THR A 72 4.84 12.21 17.38
C THR A 72 6.17 12.80 17.80
N TYR A 73 6.77 13.55 16.88
CA TYR A 73 8.09 14.15 17.03
C TYR A 73 8.03 15.58 16.49
N ASP A 74 8.80 16.48 17.09
CA ASP A 74 9.12 17.78 16.52
C ASP A 74 10.63 17.89 16.23
N HIS A 75 11.07 19.08 15.80
CA HIS A 75 12.47 19.35 15.46
C HIS A 75 13.47 19.12 16.61
N SER A 76 12.99 18.98 17.86
CA SER A 76 13.81 18.72 19.05
C SER A 76 13.75 17.26 19.55
N GLY A 77 12.85 16.43 19.02
CA GLY A 77 12.71 15.03 19.41
C GLY A 77 11.25 14.62 19.70
N PRO A 78 11.02 13.57 20.52
CA PRO A 78 9.69 13.08 20.86
C PRO A 78 8.82 14.14 21.55
N ARG A 79 7.55 14.26 21.15
CA ARG A 79 6.57 15.19 21.73
C ARG A 79 5.16 14.68 21.52
N ASP A 80 4.29 14.79 22.53
CA ASP A 80 2.89 14.32 22.50
C ASP A 80 1.93 15.44 22.04
N TYR A 81 1.01 15.14 21.11
CA TYR A 81 0.12 16.09 20.42
C TYR A 81 -1.33 15.62 20.34
#